data_AF-A0A1W9QJ00-F1
#
_entry.id   AF-A0A1W9QJ00-F1
#
_cell.length_a   1.000
_cell.length_b   1.000
_cell.length_c   1.000
_cell.angle_alpha   90.00
_cell.angle_beta   90.00
_cell.angle_gamma   90.00
#
_symmetry.space_group_name_H-M   'P 1'
#
loop_
_entity.id
_entity.type
_entity.pdbx_description
1 polymer ?
#
loop_
_entity_poly.entity_id
_entity_poly.type
_entity_poly.pdbx_seq_one_letter_code
_entity_poly.pdbx_strand_id
1 'polypeptide(L)'
;MLGISSQTLRRWDKTNKFKTSRHPINNFRVYTREQINKLKNEMEISLEPRNLESSIEIEPFFETQMGKLYNCDVMDFLGSLKSQSADLIFADPPYNIKKAEWDTFESQKKYIEWSMRWIMEAYRVLTPKGSLYVCGFSEILADLKWAASGLFKGCKWLVWFYRNKANLGNDWGRSHESILHFRKSKQFIFNIDLCSCGSIEKKMARFGNQSRIL
;
A
#
# COMPACT_ATOMS: atom_id res chain seq x y z
N MET A 1 -7.47 -9.79 -18.80
CA MET A 1 -6.64 -9.45 -19.99
C MET A 1 -6.23 -7.97 -20.04
N LEU A 2 -6.97 -7.01 -19.46
CA LEU A 2 -6.44 -5.66 -19.15
C LEU A 2 -6.92 -5.10 -17.78
N GLY A 3 -7.81 -5.79 -17.05
CA GLY A 3 -8.32 -5.30 -15.74
C GLY A 3 -9.32 -4.12 -15.84
N ILE A 4 -9.76 -3.77 -17.04
CA ILE A 4 -10.57 -2.57 -17.32
C ILE A 4 -12.03 -2.97 -17.57
N SER A 5 -12.97 -2.14 -17.09
CA SER A 5 -14.41 -2.37 -17.28
C SER A 5 -14.85 -2.21 -18.75
N SER A 6 -15.97 -2.86 -19.11
CA SER A 6 -16.55 -2.77 -20.46
C SER A 6 -16.97 -1.35 -20.83
N GLN A 7 -17.32 -0.50 -19.85
CA GLN A 7 -17.66 0.90 -20.08
C GLN A 7 -16.44 1.75 -20.44
N THR A 8 -15.30 1.51 -19.80
CA THR A 8 -14.05 2.21 -20.10
C THR A 8 -13.56 1.86 -21.50
N LEU A 9 -13.66 0.60 -21.92
CA LEU A 9 -13.37 0.19 -23.30
C LEU A 9 -14.25 0.91 -24.32
N ARG A 10 -15.55 1.11 -24.02
CA ARG A 10 -16.46 1.87 -24.89
C ARG A 10 -16.09 3.36 -24.99
N ARG A 11 -15.60 3.97 -23.90
CA ARG A 11 -15.12 5.35 -23.92
C ARG A 11 -13.87 5.47 -24.80
N TRP A 12 -12.93 4.53 -24.68
CA TRP A 12 -11.69 4.54 -25.46
C TRP A 12 -11.91 4.28 -26.96
N ASP A 13 -12.89 3.47 -27.31
CA ASP A 13 -13.39 3.28 -28.69
C ASP A 13 -13.92 4.61 -29.24
N LYS A 14 -14.75 5.33 -28.47
CA LYS A 14 -15.32 6.64 -28.87
C LYS A 14 -14.27 7.75 -28.99
N THR A 15 -13.24 7.74 -28.15
CA THR A 15 -12.19 8.77 -28.14
C THR A 15 -11.01 8.44 -29.06
N ASN A 16 -11.13 7.41 -29.92
CA ASN A 16 -10.06 6.90 -30.78
C ASN A 16 -8.76 6.50 -30.04
N LYS A 17 -8.83 6.32 -28.72
CA LYS A 17 -7.67 5.91 -27.90
C LYS A 17 -7.35 4.43 -28.10
N PHE A 18 -8.36 3.62 -28.42
CA PHE A 18 -8.19 2.19 -28.66
C PHE A 18 -9.17 1.73 -29.75
N LYS A 19 -8.71 1.78 -31.01
CA LYS A 19 -9.54 1.56 -32.20
C LYS A 19 -9.96 0.10 -32.32
N THR A 20 -11.27 -0.16 -32.35
CA THR A 20 -11.82 -1.53 -32.46
C THR A 20 -12.04 -1.96 -33.90
N SER A 21 -11.78 -3.23 -34.20
CA SER A 21 -12.33 -3.89 -35.39
C SER A 21 -13.58 -4.67 -35.00
N ARG A 22 -14.47 -4.90 -35.98
CA ARG A 22 -15.68 -5.70 -35.78
C ARG A 22 -15.47 -7.07 -36.38
N HIS A 23 -15.77 -8.10 -35.61
CA HIS A 23 -15.72 -9.46 -36.11
C HIS A 23 -16.78 -9.62 -37.22
N PRO A 24 -16.42 -10.18 -38.39
CA PRO A 24 -17.29 -10.18 -39.57
C PRO A 24 -18.59 -10.97 -39.38
N ILE A 25 -18.59 -11.98 -38.49
CA ILE A 25 -19.74 -12.91 -38.32
C ILE A 25 -20.68 -12.50 -37.18
N ASN A 26 -20.17 -11.93 -36.09
CA ASN A 26 -20.95 -11.69 -34.86
C ASN A 26 -20.84 -10.26 -34.34
N ASN A 27 -20.17 -9.37 -35.09
CA ASN A 27 -20.03 -7.95 -34.81
C ASN A 27 -19.42 -7.62 -33.43
N PHE A 28 -18.80 -8.61 -32.78
CA PHE A 28 -18.07 -8.37 -31.53
C PHE A 28 -16.88 -7.44 -31.79
N ARG A 29 -16.56 -6.62 -30.78
CA ARG A 29 -15.35 -5.81 -30.78
C ARG A 29 -14.16 -6.74 -30.64
N VAL A 30 -13.29 -6.72 -31.63
CA VAL A 30 -12.04 -7.46 -31.65
C VAL A 30 -10.90 -6.46 -31.56
N TYR A 31 -9.85 -6.86 -30.84
CA TYR A 31 -8.61 -6.12 -30.69
C TYR A 31 -7.49 -7.01 -31.19
N THR A 32 -6.58 -6.46 -31.97
CA THR A 32 -5.44 -7.25 -32.44
C THR A 32 -4.49 -7.54 -31.29
N ARG A 33 -3.76 -8.66 -31.38
CA ARG A 33 -2.78 -9.05 -30.37
C ARG A 33 -1.70 -7.97 -30.21
N GLU A 34 -1.31 -7.33 -31.32
CA GLU A 34 -0.39 -6.19 -31.34
C GLU A 34 -0.93 -4.97 -30.59
N GLN A 35 -2.21 -4.61 -30.77
CA GLN A 35 -2.83 -3.50 -30.03
C GLN A 35 -2.87 -3.78 -28.52
N ILE A 36 -3.21 -5.02 -28.14
CA ILE A 36 -3.21 -5.44 -26.73
C ILE A 36 -1.80 -5.40 -26.16
N ASN A 37 -0.80 -5.89 -26.90
CA ASN A 37 0.60 -5.89 -26.45
C ASN A 37 1.17 -4.47 -26.39
N LYS A 38 0.87 -3.60 -27.35
CA LYS A 38 1.28 -2.19 -27.32
C LYS A 38 0.71 -1.46 -26.10
N LEU A 39 -0.58 -1.66 -25.81
CA LEU A 39 -1.21 -1.07 -24.63
C LEU A 39 -0.64 -1.65 -23.33
N LYS A 40 -0.38 -2.97 -23.29
CA LYS A 40 0.31 -3.60 -22.17
C LYS A 40 1.70 -3.02 -21.98
N ASN A 41 2.46 -2.84 -23.04
CA ASN A 41 3.79 -2.22 -22.99
C ASN A 41 3.69 -0.75 -22.56
N GLU A 42 2.72 0.05 -23.03
CA GLU A 42 2.52 1.43 -22.55
C GLU A 42 2.14 1.47 -21.06
N MET A 43 1.34 0.50 -20.60
CA MET A 43 1.00 0.35 -19.18
C MET A 43 2.19 -0.20 -18.37
N GLU A 44 2.99 -1.11 -18.93
CA GLU A 44 4.20 -1.64 -18.31
C GLU A 44 5.32 -0.60 -18.28
N ILE A 45 5.44 0.27 -19.29
CA ILE A 45 6.37 1.42 -19.31
C ILE A 45 6.03 2.43 -18.22
N SER A 46 4.75 2.57 -17.85
CA SER A 46 4.34 3.35 -16.67
C SER A 46 4.46 2.59 -15.34
N LEU A 47 4.75 1.28 -15.41
CA LEU A 47 5.05 0.39 -14.28
C LEU A 47 6.53 -0.02 -14.22
N GLU A 48 7.37 0.44 -15.16
CA GLU A 48 8.81 0.27 -15.11
C GLU A 48 9.24 0.88 -13.77
N PRO A 49 9.83 0.08 -12.86
CA PRO A 49 10.42 0.67 -11.67
C PRO A 49 11.37 1.73 -12.17
N ARG A 50 11.26 2.95 -11.64
CA ARG A 50 12.29 3.95 -11.87
C ARG A 50 13.60 3.27 -11.48
N ASN A 51 14.44 2.94 -12.46
CA ASN A 51 15.87 2.74 -12.26
C ASN A 51 16.46 4.13 -11.99
N LEU A 52 15.98 4.76 -10.91
CA LEU A 52 16.74 5.72 -10.16
C LEU A 52 17.33 4.90 -9.03
N GLU A 53 18.46 4.28 -9.31
CA GLU A 53 19.54 4.35 -8.34
C GLU A 53 19.91 5.85 -8.25
N SER A 54 19.03 6.65 -7.65
CA SER A 54 19.32 8.04 -7.36
C SER A 54 20.40 7.99 -6.30
N SER A 55 21.59 8.46 -6.67
CA SER A 55 22.75 8.68 -5.81
C SER A 55 22.50 9.80 -4.78
N ILE A 56 21.35 9.76 -4.11
CA ILE A 56 21.04 10.65 -2.99
C ILE A 56 21.53 9.88 -1.76
N GLU A 57 22.72 10.24 -1.28
CA GLU A 57 23.17 9.81 0.03
C GLU A 57 22.34 10.54 1.08
N ILE A 58 21.42 9.81 1.72
CA ILE A 58 20.61 10.32 2.82
C ILE A 58 21.31 9.90 4.11
N GLU A 59 21.84 10.88 4.83
CA GLU A 59 22.46 10.67 6.13
C GLU A 59 21.38 10.45 7.21
N PRO A 60 21.62 9.56 8.20
CA PRO A 60 20.70 9.37 9.30
C PRO A 60 20.66 10.62 10.19
N PHE A 61 19.45 11.02 10.56
CA PHE A 61 19.23 12.08 11.55
C PHE A 61 19.58 11.60 12.96
N PHE A 62 19.35 10.31 13.24
CA PHE A 62 19.68 9.68 14.51
C PHE A 62 20.01 8.20 14.30
N GLU A 63 20.99 7.67 15.02
CA GLU A 63 21.46 6.29 14.87
C GLU A 63 21.71 5.62 16.21
N THR A 64 21.34 4.35 16.28
CA THR A 64 21.60 3.44 17.40
C THR A 64 22.11 2.10 16.86
N GLN A 65 22.54 1.22 17.76
CA GLN A 65 22.87 -0.16 17.40
C GLN A 65 21.70 -0.95 16.79
N MET A 66 20.46 -0.53 17.07
CA MET A 66 19.24 -1.21 16.59
C MET A 66 18.69 -0.65 15.29
N GLY A 67 19.18 0.50 14.82
CA GLY A 67 18.68 1.11 13.60
C GLY A 67 18.93 2.60 13.48
N LYS A 68 18.44 3.14 12.37
CA LYS A 68 18.63 4.51 11.92
C LYS A 68 17.28 5.20 11.71
N LEU A 69 17.22 6.47 12.08
CA LEU A 69 16.10 7.36 11.82
C LEU A 69 16.55 8.40 10.79
N TYR A 70 15.70 8.65 9.80
CA TYR A 70 15.95 9.58 8.72
C TYR A 70 14.88 10.67 8.73
N ASN A 71 15.29 11.91 8.48
CA ASN A 71 14.40 13.05 8.36
C ASN A 71 14.41 13.54 6.91
N CYS A 72 13.60 12.92 6.07
CA CYS A 72 13.52 13.20 4.64
C CYS A 72 12.15 12.82 4.08
N ASP A 73 11.89 13.19 2.82
CA ASP A 73 10.69 12.75 2.13
C ASP A 73 10.69 11.22 1.94
N VAL A 74 9.55 10.58 2.16
CA VAL A 74 9.42 9.12 2.10
C VAL A 74 9.73 8.56 0.71
N MET A 75 9.45 9.32 -0.35
CA MET A 75 9.75 8.91 -1.72
C MET A 75 11.25 8.91 -1.99
N ASP A 76 11.98 9.90 -1.46
CA ASP A 76 13.43 9.96 -1.58
C ASP A 76 14.07 8.82 -0.78
N PHE A 77 13.60 8.60 0.45
CA PHE A 77 14.06 7.51 1.29
C PHE A 77 13.81 6.13 0.66
N LEU A 78 12.57 5.85 0.23
CA LEU A 78 12.27 4.57 -0.41
C LEU A 78 13.06 4.41 -1.72
N GLY A 79 13.24 5.50 -2.48
CA GLY A 79 14.04 5.53 -3.70
C GLY A 79 15.51 5.17 -3.48
N SER A 80 16.11 5.57 -2.35
CA SER A 80 17.50 5.24 -2.02
C SER A 80 17.69 3.77 -1.58
N LEU A 81 16.62 3.06 -1.22
CA LEU A 81 16.70 1.66 -0.80
C LEU A 81 16.81 0.72 -2.01
N LYS A 82 17.66 -0.31 -1.87
CA LYS A 82 17.79 -1.38 -2.86
C LYS A 82 16.47 -2.14 -3.01
N SER A 83 16.17 -2.59 -4.22
CA SER A 83 15.05 -3.49 -4.47
C SER A 83 15.23 -4.78 -3.67
N GLN A 84 14.14 -5.34 -3.14
CA GLN A 84 14.15 -6.60 -2.38
C GLN A 84 15.12 -6.60 -1.19
N SER A 85 15.17 -5.51 -0.43
CA SER A 85 16.06 -5.33 0.73
C SER A 85 15.34 -5.36 2.09
N ALA A 86 14.01 -5.30 2.13
CA ALA A 86 13.24 -5.32 3.38
C ALA A 86 12.22 -6.45 3.45
N ASP A 87 12.14 -7.17 4.57
CA ASP A 87 11.11 -8.20 4.78
C ASP A 87 9.79 -7.63 5.29
N LEU A 88 9.83 -6.46 5.94
CA LEU A 88 8.66 -5.84 6.55
C LEU A 88 8.71 -4.32 6.34
N ILE A 89 7.60 -3.76 5.88
CA ILE A 89 7.34 -2.32 5.93
C ILE A 89 6.07 -2.13 6.74
N PHE A 90 6.10 -1.23 7.71
CA PHE A 90 4.95 -0.84 8.50
C PHE A 90 4.76 0.66 8.33
N ALA A 91 3.58 1.05 7.85
CA ALA A 91 3.24 2.43 7.55
C ALA A 91 2.00 2.86 8.31
N ASP A 92 2.11 4.01 8.96
CA ASP A 92 1.00 4.79 9.51
C ASP A 92 0.95 6.12 8.75
N PRO A 93 0.42 6.12 7.51
CA PRO A 93 0.44 7.31 6.66
C PRO A 93 -0.56 8.36 7.14
N PRO A 94 -0.52 9.59 6.60
CA PRO A 94 -1.62 10.54 6.77
C PRO A 94 -2.96 9.92 6.33
N TYR A 95 -4.06 10.24 7.00
CA TYR A 95 -5.37 9.64 6.73
C TYR A 95 -6.27 10.53 5.87
N ASN A 96 -5.81 11.70 5.43
CA ASN A 96 -6.63 12.68 4.72
C ASN A 96 -7.86 13.13 5.52
N ILE A 97 -7.67 13.37 6.82
CA ILE A 97 -8.73 13.82 7.74
C ILE A 97 -8.59 15.29 8.16
N LYS A 98 -7.67 16.02 7.50
CA LYS A 98 -7.48 17.47 7.63
C LYS A 98 -7.12 17.92 9.04
N LYS A 99 -6.41 17.08 9.79
CA LYS A 99 -5.91 17.44 11.14
C LYS A 99 -4.64 18.29 11.10
N ALA A 100 -3.90 18.20 10.01
CA ALA A 100 -2.67 18.94 9.77
C ALA A 100 -2.49 19.19 8.27
N GLU A 101 -1.56 20.09 7.90
CA GLU A 101 -1.26 20.36 6.48
C GLU A 101 -0.81 19.11 5.74
N TRP A 102 0.06 18.31 6.35
CA TRP A 102 0.52 17.02 5.80
C TRP A 102 -0.58 15.94 5.74
N ASP A 103 -1.73 16.18 6.38
CA ASP A 103 -2.92 15.32 6.41
C ASP A 103 -4.10 15.92 5.62
N THR A 104 -3.79 16.87 4.74
CA THR A 104 -4.79 17.56 3.92
C THR A 104 -4.51 17.32 2.44
N PHE A 105 -5.46 16.66 1.77
CA PHE A 105 -5.41 16.45 0.32
C PHE A 105 -6.61 17.12 -0.35
N GLU A 106 -6.43 17.55 -1.60
CA GLU A 106 -7.49 18.18 -2.39
C GLU A 106 -8.73 17.27 -2.56
N SER A 107 -8.51 15.95 -2.62
CA SER A 107 -9.57 14.95 -2.72
C SER A 107 -9.08 13.57 -2.30
N GLN A 108 -10.02 12.68 -2.00
CA GLN A 108 -9.74 11.26 -1.76
C GLN A 108 -8.97 10.62 -2.93
N LYS A 109 -9.31 10.99 -4.16
CA LYS A 109 -8.59 10.50 -5.35
C LYS A 109 -7.12 10.91 -5.33
N LYS A 110 -6.82 12.17 -4.97
CA LYS A 110 -5.43 12.67 -4.85
C LYS A 110 -4.66 11.97 -3.74
N TYR A 111 -5.33 11.69 -2.62
CA TYR A 111 -4.75 10.88 -1.56
C TYR A 111 -4.39 9.47 -2.03
N ILE A 112 -5.27 8.80 -2.79
CA ILE A 112 -4.99 7.47 -3.35
C ILE A 112 -3.88 7.53 -4.41
N GLU A 113 -3.89 8.54 -5.30
CA GLU A 113 -2.81 8.76 -6.29
C GLU A 113 -1.46 8.97 -5.59
N TRP A 114 -1.41 9.79 -4.53
CA TRP A 114 -0.21 9.97 -3.72
C TRP A 114 0.20 8.67 -3.04
N SER A 115 -0.75 7.95 -2.44
CA SER A 115 -0.47 6.73 -1.68
C SER A 115 0.07 5.60 -2.55
N MET A 116 -0.47 5.45 -3.76
CA MET A 116 -0.02 4.44 -4.70
C MET A 116 1.44 4.63 -5.11
N ARG A 117 1.97 5.87 -5.11
CA ARG A 117 3.39 6.11 -5.44
C ARG A 117 4.31 5.46 -4.42
N TRP A 118 4.11 5.72 -3.12
CA TRP A 118 4.96 5.12 -2.09
C TRP A 118 4.67 3.63 -1.92
N ILE A 119 3.44 3.16 -2.15
CA ILE A 119 3.12 1.71 -2.12
C ILE A 119 3.86 0.96 -3.23
N MET A 120 4.00 1.53 -4.42
CA MET A 120 4.77 0.92 -5.51
C MET A 120 6.25 0.82 -5.15
N GLU A 121 6.84 1.86 -4.55
CA GLU A 121 8.21 1.81 -4.07
C GLU A 121 8.39 0.83 -2.91
N ALA A 122 7.45 0.82 -1.95
CA ALA A 122 7.42 -0.18 -0.88
C ALA A 122 7.36 -1.61 -1.46
N TYR A 123 6.54 -1.84 -2.48
CA TYR A 123 6.48 -3.12 -3.18
C TYR A 123 7.84 -3.48 -3.81
N ARG A 124 8.55 -2.53 -4.45
CA ARG A 124 9.90 -2.74 -5.01
C ARG A 124 10.91 -3.12 -3.94
N VAL A 125 10.93 -2.37 -2.83
CA VAL A 125 11.85 -2.55 -1.69
C VAL A 125 11.61 -3.88 -0.97
N LEU A 126 10.37 -4.37 -0.89
CA LEU A 126 10.06 -5.62 -0.22
C LEU A 126 10.72 -6.85 -0.88
N THR A 127 11.24 -7.78 -0.08
CA THR A 127 11.65 -9.11 -0.57
C THR A 127 10.44 -9.89 -1.09
N PRO A 128 10.60 -10.93 -1.93
CA PRO A 128 9.48 -11.74 -2.41
C PRO A 128 8.62 -12.38 -1.30
N LYS A 129 9.19 -12.51 -0.09
CA LYS A 129 8.50 -13.02 1.10
C LYS A 129 8.00 -11.91 2.03
N GLY A 130 8.23 -10.66 1.67
CA GLY A 130 7.96 -9.51 2.49
C GLY A 130 6.48 -9.12 2.57
N SER A 131 6.16 -8.34 3.60
CA SER A 131 4.82 -7.84 3.89
C SER A 131 4.80 -6.33 4.09
N LEU A 132 3.73 -5.68 3.62
CA LEU A 132 3.44 -4.27 3.88
C LEU A 132 2.22 -4.18 4.81
N TYR A 133 2.35 -3.45 5.91
CA TYR A 133 1.26 -3.10 6.81
C TYR A 133 0.91 -1.62 6.65
N VAL A 134 -0.36 -1.29 6.48
CA VAL A 134 -0.84 0.09 6.32
C VAL A 134 -1.99 0.36 7.27
N CYS A 135 -1.80 1.30 8.20
CA CYS A 135 -2.84 1.75 9.12
C CYS A 135 -3.76 2.77 8.46
N GLY A 136 -4.98 2.90 8.97
CA GLY A 136 -5.96 3.83 8.44
C GLY A 136 -7.38 3.60 8.94
N PHE A 137 -8.26 4.55 8.60
CA PHE A 137 -9.70 4.35 8.77
C PHE A 137 -10.26 3.49 7.64
N SER A 138 -11.29 2.71 7.98
CA SER A 138 -11.76 1.63 7.12
C SER A 138 -12.25 2.12 5.75
N GLU A 139 -12.86 3.30 5.72
CA GLU A 139 -13.43 3.90 4.52
C GLU A 139 -12.31 4.31 3.55
N ILE A 140 -11.24 4.89 4.08
CA ILE A 140 -10.07 5.31 3.30
C ILE A 140 -9.27 4.08 2.82
N LEU A 141 -9.09 3.10 3.70
CA LEU A 141 -8.39 1.87 3.38
C LEU A 141 -9.13 1.00 2.36
N ALA A 142 -10.46 1.12 2.24
CA ALA A 142 -11.21 0.39 1.23
C ALA A 142 -10.78 0.77 -0.19
N ASP A 143 -10.68 2.08 -0.47
CA ASP A 143 -10.21 2.61 -1.75
C ASP A 143 -8.75 2.23 -2.00
N LEU A 144 -7.91 2.36 -0.97
CA LEU A 144 -6.49 2.04 -1.05
C LEU A 144 -6.24 0.56 -1.31
N LYS A 145 -6.98 -0.32 -0.62
CA LYS A 145 -6.96 -1.76 -0.82
C LYS A 145 -7.36 -2.12 -2.24
N TRP A 146 -8.37 -1.46 -2.79
CA TRP A 146 -8.79 -1.69 -4.17
C TRP A 146 -7.68 -1.28 -5.15
N ALA A 147 -7.12 -0.09 -5.00
CA ALA A 147 -6.06 0.43 -5.87
C ALA A 147 -4.79 -0.44 -5.83
N ALA A 148 -4.37 -0.91 -4.65
CA ALA A 148 -3.17 -1.73 -4.47
C ALA A 148 -3.39 -3.22 -4.80
N SER A 149 -4.63 -3.68 -5.03
CA SER A 149 -4.95 -5.10 -5.18
C SER A 149 -4.24 -5.79 -6.35
N GLY A 150 -3.90 -5.05 -7.41
CA GLY A 150 -3.17 -5.58 -8.57
C GLY A 150 -1.70 -5.88 -8.29
N LEU A 151 -1.10 -5.21 -7.29
CA LEU A 151 0.32 -5.36 -6.94
C LEU A 151 0.56 -6.59 -6.04
N PHE A 152 -0.31 -6.81 -5.06
CA PHE A 152 -0.10 -7.82 -4.02
C PHE A 152 -0.90 -9.11 -4.28
N LYS A 153 -0.33 -10.27 -3.90
CA LYS A 153 -1.02 -11.57 -4.06
C LYS A 153 -2.09 -11.83 -3.00
N GLY A 154 -2.04 -11.10 -1.89
CA GLY A 154 -3.04 -11.23 -0.84
C GLY A 154 -3.05 -10.00 0.08
N CYS A 155 -4.18 -9.80 0.75
CA CYS A 155 -4.37 -8.78 1.75
C CYS A 155 -5.22 -9.36 2.89
N LYS A 156 -4.81 -9.17 4.15
CA LYS A 156 -5.67 -9.38 5.31
C LYS A 156 -6.07 -8.04 5.90
N TRP A 157 -7.31 -7.99 6.37
CA TRP A 157 -7.85 -6.82 7.04
C TRP A 157 -7.85 -7.08 8.54
N LEU A 158 -7.01 -6.35 9.27
CA LEU A 158 -6.93 -6.42 10.72
C LEU A 158 -7.70 -5.24 11.30
N VAL A 159 -8.31 -5.44 12.46
CA VAL A 159 -9.06 -4.41 13.18
C VAL A 159 -8.37 -4.17 14.52
N TRP A 160 -7.88 -2.96 14.72
CA TRP A 160 -7.37 -2.50 16.00
C TRP A 160 -8.51 -1.82 16.76
N PHE A 161 -9.13 -2.57 17.66
CA PHE A 161 -10.21 -2.08 18.51
C PHE A 161 -9.66 -1.49 19.82
N TYR A 162 -10.16 -0.32 20.22
CA TYR A 162 -9.82 0.33 21.48
C TYR A 162 -11.08 0.70 22.27
N ARG A 163 -11.05 0.50 23.59
CA ARG A 163 -12.20 0.69 24.50
C ARG A 163 -12.32 2.11 25.07
N ASN A 164 -11.27 2.92 24.96
CA ASN A 164 -11.12 4.15 25.73
C ASN A 164 -11.61 5.42 25.01
N LYS A 165 -12.57 5.29 24.09
CA LYS A 165 -13.09 6.45 23.34
C LYS A 165 -14.56 6.64 23.62
N ALA A 166 -14.89 7.76 24.25
CA ALA A 166 -16.26 8.19 24.43
C ALA A 166 -16.89 8.48 23.06
N ASN A 167 -18.08 7.96 22.82
CA ASN A 167 -18.87 8.35 21.66
C ASN A 167 -19.58 9.67 21.98
N LEU A 168 -19.01 10.78 21.51
CA LEU A 168 -19.54 12.13 21.74
C LEU A 168 -20.45 12.62 20.61
N GLY A 169 -20.82 11.73 19.68
CA GLY A 169 -21.67 12.05 18.53
C GLY A 169 -23.03 11.34 18.56
N ASN A 170 -23.82 11.58 17.50
CA ASN A 170 -25.17 11.02 17.33
C ASN A 170 -25.20 9.78 16.41
N ASP A 171 -24.04 9.16 16.16
CA ASP A 171 -23.88 7.99 15.28
C ASP A 171 -22.95 6.95 15.94
N TRP A 172 -22.67 5.83 15.28
CA TRP A 172 -21.75 4.81 15.75
C TRP A 172 -20.37 5.38 16.06
N GLY A 173 -19.93 5.20 17.30
CA GLY A 173 -18.63 5.66 17.77
C GLY A 173 -17.49 4.98 17.01
N ARG A 174 -16.53 5.77 16.53
CA ARG A 174 -15.31 5.25 15.88
C ARG A 174 -14.35 4.72 16.94
N SER A 175 -14.53 3.46 17.35
CA SER A 175 -13.75 2.77 18.40
C SER A 175 -12.73 1.78 17.83
N HIS A 176 -12.38 1.92 16.56
CA HIS A 176 -11.36 1.11 15.93
C HIS A 176 -10.60 1.88 14.84
N GLU A 177 -9.41 1.37 14.57
CA GLU A 177 -8.66 1.60 13.34
C GLU A 177 -8.48 0.26 12.61
N SER A 178 -8.10 0.34 11.35
CA SER A 178 -7.87 -0.84 10.52
C SER A 178 -6.43 -0.88 10.05
N ILE A 179 -5.93 -2.09 9.82
CA ILE A 179 -4.58 -2.32 9.29
C ILE A 179 -4.69 -3.28 8.11
N LEU A 180 -4.25 -2.85 6.94
CA LEU A 180 -4.10 -3.71 5.77
C LEU A 180 -2.77 -4.44 5.84
N HIS A 181 -2.80 -5.77 5.88
CA HIS A 181 -1.63 -6.63 5.73
C HIS A 181 -1.53 -7.12 4.30
N PHE A 182 -0.79 -6.40 3.45
CA PHE A 182 -0.48 -6.80 2.08
C PHE A 182 0.69 -7.78 2.04
N ARG A 183 0.57 -8.79 1.17
CA ARG A 183 1.54 -9.88 1.00
C ARG A 183 2.07 -9.88 -0.42
N LYS A 184 3.39 -9.72 -0.58
CA LYS A 184 4.01 -9.67 -1.91
C LYS A 184 3.82 -10.97 -2.68
N SER A 185 3.90 -12.12 -2.00
CA SER A 185 3.63 -13.44 -2.57
C SER A 185 2.80 -14.32 -1.66
N LYS A 186 2.47 -15.54 -2.12
CA LYS A 186 1.82 -16.57 -1.29
C LYS A 186 2.79 -17.17 -0.26
N GLN A 187 4.10 -17.07 -0.50
CA GLN A 187 5.14 -17.52 0.40
C GLN A 187 5.65 -16.29 1.16
N PHE A 188 5.02 -15.95 2.27
CA PHE A 188 5.36 -14.77 3.07
C PHE A 188 5.82 -15.17 4.48
N ILE A 189 6.64 -14.33 5.11
CA ILE A 189 7.10 -14.56 6.48
C ILE A 189 5.92 -14.32 7.44
N PHE A 190 5.61 -15.30 8.27
CA PHE A 190 4.59 -15.19 9.31
C PHE A 190 4.88 -16.11 10.50
N ASN A 191 5.45 -15.54 11.54
CA ASN A 191 5.89 -16.27 12.73
C ASN A 191 4.73 -16.43 13.73
N ILE A 192 3.76 -17.29 13.39
CA ILE A 192 2.52 -17.45 14.17
C ILE A 192 2.76 -17.76 15.65
N ASP A 193 3.79 -18.54 15.97
CA ASP A 193 4.10 -18.96 17.34
C ASP A 193 4.46 -17.78 18.26
N LEU A 194 5.05 -16.73 17.69
CA LEU A 194 5.38 -15.49 18.40
C LEU A 194 4.14 -14.62 18.66
N CYS A 195 3.05 -14.87 17.92
CA CYS A 195 1.79 -14.12 17.99
C CYS A 195 0.70 -14.84 18.78
N SER A 196 0.97 -16.06 19.29
CA SER A 196 0.01 -16.78 20.13
C SER A 196 -0.13 -16.09 21.49
N CYS A 197 -1.35 -16.07 22.03
CA CYS A 197 -1.67 -15.37 23.29
C CYS A 197 -0.75 -15.80 24.45
N GLY A 198 -0.44 -17.10 24.54
CA GLY A 198 0.46 -17.65 25.56
C GLY A 198 1.94 -17.24 25.41
N SER A 199 2.38 -16.79 24.23
CA SER A 199 3.73 -16.25 24.01
C SER A 199 3.83 -14.76 24.38
N ILE A 200 2.75 -14.01 24.21
CA ILE A 200 2.68 -12.58 24.54
C ILE A 200 2.65 -12.38 26.06
N GLU A 201 1.82 -13.14 26.78
CA GLU A 201 1.78 -13.08 28.25
C GLU A 201 3.13 -13.41 28.89
N LYS A 202 3.81 -14.45 28.38
CA LYS A 202 5.15 -14.83 28.85
C LYS A 202 6.22 -13.78 28.55
N LYS A 203 6.10 -13.03 27.45
CA LYS A 203 7.02 -11.93 27.13
C LYS A 203 6.70 -10.67 27.94
N MET A 204 5.43 -10.28 28.08
CA MET A 204 5.05 -9.11 28.88
C MET A 204 5.38 -9.29 30.36
N ALA A 205 5.25 -10.51 30.90
CA ALA A 205 5.72 -10.83 32.26
C ALA A 205 7.24 -10.65 32.45
N ARG A 206 8.04 -10.79 31.38
CA ARG A 206 9.49 -10.51 31.42
C ARG A 206 9.81 -9.01 31.38
N PHE A 207 8.95 -8.19 30.76
CA PHE A 207 9.13 -6.73 30.69
C PHE A 207 8.52 -5.98 31.90
N GLY A 208 7.58 -6.59 32.63
CA GLY A 208 6.88 -5.96 33.77
C GLY A 208 7.70 -5.76 35.06
N ASN A 209 9.00 -6.09 35.06
CA ASN A 209 9.86 -5.97 36.25
C ASN A 209 10.90 -4.84 36.19
N GLN A 210 10.81 -3.93 35.23
CA GLN A 210 11.61 -2.70 35.26
C GLN A 210 10.72 -1.46 35.14
N SER A 211 10.75 -0.68 36.23
CA SER A 211 10.30 0.72 36.34
C SER A 211 8.85 0.94 36.80
N ARG A 212 8.60 0.68 38.09
CA ARG A 212 7.85 1.64 38.92
C ARG A 212 8.83 2.72 39.37
N ILE A 213 8.68 3.92 38.83
CA ILE A 213 9.16 5.16 39.48
C ILE A 213 8.03 6.17 39.30
N LEU A 214 7.75 6.88 40.40
CA LEU A 214 6.68 7.84 40.72
C LEU A 214 6.06 8.60 39.55
#